data_AF-A0A7V9U8X6-F1
#
_entry.id   AF-A0A7V9U8X6-F1
#
_cell.length_a   1.000
_cell.length_b   1.000
_cell.length_c   1.000
_cell.angle_alpha   90.00
_cell.angle_beta   90.00
_cell.angle_gamma   90.00
#
_symmetry.space_group_name_H-M   'P 1'
#
loop_
_entity.id
_entity.type
_entity.pdbx_description
1 polymer ?
#
loop_
_entity_poly.entity_id
_entity_poly.type
_entity_poly.pdbx_seq_one_letter_code
_entity_poly.pdbx_strand_id
1 'polypeptide(L)'
;MSTLRRITSTRPAPITFERCEMCAEPIAEQHQHVVNLESRALMCTCRGCYLLFTAEAAEMRYRAVPDRYLSFPEFLLGPGQWDQLEIPVGLVFLFRNSMLQRTIAFYPGPAGATESELPLEAWDSVVRANPQLGLLQPDVEALLVRSPERG
;
A
#
# COMPACT_ATOMS: atom_id res chain seq x y z
N MET A 1 -45.13 21.93 -16.56
CA MET A 1 -44.16 20.92 -16.09
C MET A 1 -43.52 20.14 -17.26
N SER A 2 -42.94 20.81 -18.26
CA SER A 2 -42.37 20.12 -19.45
C SER A 2 -40.85 20.29 -19.59
N THR A 3 -40.27 21.29 -18.95
CA THR A 3 -38.83 21.61 -19.02
C THR A 3 -37.95 20.62 -18.24
N LEU A 4 -38.43 20.10 -17.09
CA LEU A 4 -37.67 19.15 -16.26
C LEU A 4 -37.50 17.76 -16.91
N ARG A 5 -38.36 17.38 -17.87
CA ARG A 5 -38.32 16.07 -18.53
C ARG A 5 -37.23 15.99 -19.62
N ARG A 6 -36.74 17.15 -20.09
CA ARG A 6 -35.69 17.23 -21.12
C ARG A 6 -34.28 17.04 -20.55
N ILE A 7 -34.09 17.37 -19.27
CA ILE A 7 -32.81 17.18 -18.55
C ILE A 7 -32.60 15.71 -18.18
N THR A 8 -33.67 14.95 -17.96
CA THR A 8 -33.60 13.52 -17.64
C THR A 8 -33.54 12.60 -18.87
N SER A 9 -33.88 13.08 -20.07
CA SER A 9 -33.90 12.27 -21.30
C SER A 9 -32.57 12.18 -22.03
N THR A 10 -31.56 12.95 -21.61
CA THR A 10 -30.19 12.93 -22.15
C THR A 10 -29.22 12.56 -21.05
N ARG A 11 -29.43 11.40 -20.41
CA ARG A 11 -28.37 10.78 -19.61
C ARG A 11 -27.25 10.42 -20.59
N PRO A 12 -26.06 11.04 -20.49
CA PRO A 12 -24.93 10.61 -21.30
C PRO A 12 -24.70 9.11 -21.07
N ALA A 13 -24.30 8.38 -22.12
CA ALA A 13 -23.88 7.00 -21.94
C ALA A 13 -22.87 6.94 -20.78
N PRO A 14 -22.94 5.93 -19.89
CA PRO A 14 -21.99 5.81 -18.80
C PRO A 14 -20.57 5.88 -19.38
N ILE A 15 -19.73 6.74 -18.80
CA ILE A 15 -18.32 6.80 -19.18
C ILE A 15 -17.75 5.42 -18.88
N THR A 16 -17.32 4.70 -19.92
CA THR A 16 -16.79 3.33 -19.80
C THR A 16 -15.29 3.30 -19.51
N PHE A 17 -14.68 4.47 -19.32
CA PHE A 17 -13.26 4.63 -19.10
C PHE A 17 -13.03 5.43 -17.83
N GLU A 18 -12.08 4.98 -17.02
CA GLU A 18 -11.60 5.75 -15.90
C GLU A 18 -10.78 6.94 -16.42
N ARG A 19 -10.57 7.96 -15.58
CA ARG A 19 -9.74 9.12 -15.91
C ARG A 19 -8.58 9.23 -14.94
N CYS A 20 -7.42 9.64 -15.45
CA CYS A 20 -6.29 9.97 -14.61
C CYS A 20 -6.64 11.12 -13.65
N GLU A 21 -6.43 10.93 -12.37
CA GLU A 21 -6.75 11.93 -11.33
C GLU A 21 -5.78 13.13 -11.32
N MET A 22 -4.72 13.09 -12.14
CA MET A 22 -3.73 14.18 -12.25
C MET A 22 -3.91 15.02 -13.52
N CYS A 23 -4.07 14.38 -14.69
CA CYS A 23 -4.15 15.08 -15.98
C CYS A 23 -5.51 14.92 -16.70
N ALA A 24 -6.45 14.16 -16.13
CA ALA A 24 -7.78 13.85 -16.68
C ALA A 24 -7.79 13.06 -18.00
N GLU A 25 -6.63 12.58 -18.48
CA GLU A 25 -6.54 11.70 -19.65
C GLU A 25 -7.33 10.40 -19.41
N PRO A 26 -8.06 9.88 -20.41
CA PRO A 26 -8.68 8.56 -20.33
C PRO A 26 -7.64 7.47 -20.04
N ILE A 27 -7.94 6.59 -19.10
CA ILE A 27 -7.10 5.43 -18.76
C ILE A 27 -7.88 4.13 -18.96
N ALA A 28 -7.15 3.05 -19.25
CA ALA A 28 -7.72 1.73 -19.40
C ALA A 28 -8.14 1.16 -18.04
N GLU A 29 -8.95 0.09 -18.06
CA GLU A 29 -9.31 -0.67 -16.86
C GLU A 29 -8.06 -1.10 -16.07
N GLN A 30 -7.05 -1.60 -16.78
CA GLN A 30 -5.71 -1.82 -16.23
C GLN A 30 -4.89 -0.53 -16.35
N HIS A 31 -4.56 0.05 -15.21
CA HIS A 31 -3.78 1.29 -15.12
C HIS A 31 -2.86 1.26 -13.89
N GLN A 32 -2.03 2.28 -13.78
CA GLN A 32 -1.02 2.38 -12.72
C GLN A 32 -1.48 3.34 -11.64
N HIS A 33 -0.90 3.20 -10.44
CA HIS A 33 -1.28 4.01 -9.29
C HIS A 33 -0.10 4.77 -8.73
N VAL A 34 -0.41 5.92 -8.13
CA VAL A 34 0.48 6.63 -7.23
C VAL A 34 -0.21 6.77 -5.88
N VAL A 35 0.55 6.74 -4.80
CA VAL A 35 0.04 7.06 -3.46
C VAL A 35 0.38 8.50 -3.13
N ASN A 36 -0.58 9.24 -2.59
CA ASN A 36 -0.32 10.50 -1.89
C ASN A 36 0.08 10.18 -0.45
N LEU A 37 1.33 10.44 -0.07
CA LEU A 37 1.89 10.08 1.23
C LEU A 37 1.27 10.85 2.39
N GLU A 38 0.75 12.05 2.14
CA GLU A 38 0.10 12.89 3.15
C GLU A 38 -1.32 12.39 3.44
N SER A 39 -2.13 12.19 2.40
CA SER A 39 -3.52 11.73 2.56
C SER A 39 -3.65 10.21 2.67
N ARG A 40 -2.56 9.47 2.43
CA ARG A 40 -2.51 8.00 2.34
C ARG A 40 -3.56 7.41 1.39
N ALA A 41 -3.79 8.09 0.27
CA ALA A 41 -4.78 7.70 -0.73
C ALA A 41 -4.09 7.27 -2.03
N LEU A 42 -4.58 6.19 -2.63
CA LEU A 42 -4.21 5.79 -3.98
C LEU A 42 -4.92 6.69 -4.99
N MET A 43 -4.22 6.99 -6.09
CA MET A 43 -4.74 7.77 -7.21
C MET A 43 -4.50 7.00 -8.50
N CYS A 44 -5.55 6.90 -9.32
CA CYS A 44 -5.48 6.28 -10.65
C CYS A 44 -4.72 7.21 -11.61
N THR A 45 -3.70 6.68 -12.29
CA THR A 45 -2.80 7.48 -13.14
C THR A 45 -2.59 6.91 -14.54
N CYS A 46 -2.45 7.81 -15.52
CA CYS A 46 -1.94 7.43 -16.83
C CYS A 46 -0.44 7.13 -16.75
N ARG A 47 0.11 6.47 -17.78
CA ARG A 47 1.52 6.10 -17.83
C ARG A 47 2.46 7.30 -17.69
N GLY A 48 2.12 8.43 -18.30
CA GLY A 48 2.92 9.66 -18.22
C GLY A 48 3.02 10.19 -16.79
N CYS A 49 1.88 10.35 -16.12
CA CYS A 49 1.83 10.79 -14.72
C CYS A 49 2.53 9.82 -13.78
N TYR A 50 2.36 8.50 -13.96
CA TYR A 50 3.05 7.47 -13.18
C TYR A 50 4.58 7.62 -13.22
N LEU A 51 5.14 7.79 -14.42
CA LEU A 51 6.59 7.88 -14.64
C LEU A 51 7.26 9.07 -13.95
N LEU A 52 6.50 10.10 -13.59
CA LEU A 52 7.04 11.24 -12.84
C LEU A 52 7.40 10.88 -11.39
N PHE A 53 6.84 9.80 -10.85
CA PHE A 53 6.97 9.43 -9.44
C PHE A 53 7.67 8.09 -9.20
N THR A 54 8.35 7.54 -10.21
CA THR A 54 9.11 6.28 -10.11
C THR A 54 10.52 6.47 -9.56
N ALA A 55 11.06 7.69 -9.61
CA ALA A 55 12.39 7.98 -9.09
C ALA A 55 12.37 8.08 -7.55
N GLU A 56 13.18 7.26 -6.89
CA GLU A 56 13.26 7.19 -5.42
C GLU A 56 13.97 8.39 -4.79
N ALA A 57 14.75 9.15 -5.57
CA ALA A 57 15.70 10.15 -5.07
C ALA A 57 15.08 11.49 -4.62
N ALA A 58 13.78 11.70 -4.79
CA ALA A 58 13.11 12.92 -4.37
C ALA A 58 12.11 12.64 -3.25
N GLU A 59 12.18 13.42 -2.18
CA GLU A 59 11.14 13.50 -1.14
C GLU A 59 9.87 14.09 -1.77
N MET A 60 9.12 13.24 -2.47
CA MET A 60 7.92 13.63 -3.18
C MET A 60 6.69 13.30 -2.35
N ARG A 61 5.72 14.23 -2.34
CA ARG A 61 4.37 14.01 -1.80
C ARG A 61 3.67 12.78 -2.41
N TYR A 62 4.07 12.40 -3.61
CA TYR A 62 3.52 11.26 -4.35
C TYR A 62 4.61 10.23 -4.65
N ARG A 63 4.24 8.95 -4.59
CA ARG A 63 5.13 7.85 -4.96
C ARG A 63 4.41 6.85 -5.87
N ALA A 64 5.08 6.40 -6.92
CA ALA A 64 4.57 5.34 -7.79
C ALA A 64 4.45 4.02 -7.03
N VAL A 65 3.31 3.34 -7.19
CA VAL A 65 3.10 1.99 -6.63
C VAL A 65 3.65 0.98 -7.64
N PRO A 66 4.64 0.15 -7.25
CA PRO A 66 5.19 -0.85 -8.16
C PRO A 66 4.21 -2.02 -8.34
N ASP A 67 4.21 -2.62 -9.53
CA ASP A 67 3.47 -3.85 -9.85
C ASP A 67 4.40 -5.06 -9.79
N ARG A 68 5.05 -5.25 -8.64
CA ARG A 68 5.96 -6.38 -8.39
C ARG A 68 5.61 -7.06 -7.08
N TYR A 69 5.93 -8.35 -7.02
CA TYR A 69 5.76 -9.16 -5.81
C TYR A 69 7.11 -9.80 -5.49
N LEU A 70 7.54 -9.68 -4.23
CA LEU A 70 8.76 -10.29 -3.72
C LEU A 70 8.39 -11.44 -2.77
N SER A 71 9.17 -12.51 -2.81
CA SER A 71 9.06 -13.64 -1.90
C SER A 71 10.37 -13.85 -1.17
N PHE A 72 10.29 -14.09 0.14
CA PHE A 72 11.44 -14.27 1.02
C PHE A 72 11.37 -15.66 1.66
N PRO A 73 11.71 -16.74 0.93
CA PRO A 73 11.62 -18.11 1.46
C PRO A 73 12.56 -18.34 2.65
N GLU A 74 13.70 -17.64 2.68
CA GLU A 74 14.69 -17.67 3.77
C GLU A 74 14.39 -16.64 4.87
N PHE A 75 13.14 -16.15 4.97
CA PHE A 75 12.75 -15.23 6.03
C PHE A 75 12.84 -15.92 7.40
N LEU A 76 13.66 -15.34 8.28
CA LEU A 76 13.90 -15.84 9.63
C LEU A 76 13.04 -15.09 10.63
N LEU A 77 12.13 -15.81 11.28
CA LEU A 77 11.45 -15.37 12.48
C LEU A 77 11.76 -16.38 13.58
N GLY A 78 12.62 -15.97 14.51
CA GLY A 78 13.09 -16.79 15.62
C GLY A 78 11.98 -17.18 16.60
N PRO A 79 12.23 -18.21 17.44
CA PRO A 79 11.26 -18.68 18.42
C PRO A 79 10.77 -17.55 19.34
N GLY A 80 9.46 -17.44 19.54
CA GLY A 80 8.85 -16.43 20.41
C GLY A 80 8.88 -14.99 19.88
N GLN A 81 9.54 -14.71 18.75
CA GLN A 81 9.53 -13.36 18.16
C GLN A 81 8.13 -12.95 17.69
N TRP A 82 7.32 -13.90 17.22
CA TRP A 82 5.92 -13.62 16.86
C TRP A 82 5.13 -13.09 18.06
N ASP A 83 5.26 -13.74 19.23
CA ASP A 83 4.54 -13.36 20.43
C ASP A 83 4.97 -11.96 20.93
N GLN A 84 6.24 -11.59 20.74
CA GLN A 84 6.76 -10.26 21.05
C GLN A 84 6.22 -9.15 20.15
N LEU A 85 5.67 -9.47 18.97
CA LEU A 85 5.01 -8.49 18.11
C LEU A 85 3.59 -8.14 18.60
N GLU A 86 3.08 -8.87 19.61
CA GLU A 86 1.75 -8.67 20.20
C GLU A 86 0.61 -8.69 19.17
N ILE A 87 0.78 -9.44 18.06
CA ILE A 87 -0.23 -9.56 17.01
C ILE A 87 -1.26 -10.63 17.43
N PRO A 88 -2.55 -10.26 17.60
CA PRO A 88 -3.57 -11.16 18.15
C PRO A 88 -4.06 -12.24 17.17
N VAL A 89 -3.64 -12.17 15.91
CA VAL A 89 -4.04 -13.08 14.83
C VAL A 89 -2.79 -13.59 14.11
N GLY A 90 -2.88 -14.68 13.35
CA GLY A 90 -1.73 -15.29 12.66
C GLY A 90 -1.26 -14.58 11.39
N LEU A 91 -1.56 -13.29 11.21
CA LEU A 91 -1.23 -12.53 10.01
C LEU A 91 -0.95 -11.06 10.34
N VAL A 92 0.15 -10.54 9.81
CA VAL A 92 0.52 -9.13 9.93
C VAL A 92 1.02 -8.63 8.58
N PHE A 93 0.69 -7.38 8.25
CA PHE A 93 1.29 -6.67 7.14
C PHE A 93 2.07 -5.46 7.67
N LEU A 94 3.31 -5.32 7.21
CA LEU A 94 4.26 -4.32 7.70
C LEU A 94 4.81 -3.50 6.54
N PHE A 95 4.94 -2.19 6.71
CA PHE A 95 5.68 -1.37 5.75
C PHE A 95 6.44 -0.26 6.45
N ARG A 96 7.53 0.20 5.83
CA ARG A 96 8.30 1.34 6.31
C ARG A 96 7.57 2.62 5.93
N ASN A 97 7.15 3.41 6.91
CA ASN A 97 6.62 4.75 6.65
C ASN A 97 7.78 5.76 6.66
N SER A 98 8.06 6.41 5.53
CA SER A 98 9.17 7.35 5.43
C SER A 98 8.89 8.67 6.14
N MET A 99 7.63 9.12 6.22
CA MET A 99 7.27 10.35 6.94
C MET A 99 7.46 10.23 8.45
N LEU A 100 7.12 9.07 9.02
CA LEU A 100 7.24 8.77 10.46
C LEU A 100 8.58 8.12 10.82
N GLN A 101 9.40 7.78 9.84
CA GLN A 101 10.68 7.09 10.02
C GLN A 101 10.59 5.85 10.91
N ARG A 102 9.49 5.08 10.77
CA ARG A 102 9.25 3.83 11.50
C ARG A 102 8.53 2.80 10.64
N THR A 103 8.59 1.54 11.05
CA THR A 103 7.71 0.52 10.50
C THR A 103 6.33 0.65 11.15
N ILE A 104 5.29 0.55 10.33
CA ILE A 104 3.91 0.42 10.79
C ILE A 104 3.49 -1.02 10.53
N ALA A 105 2.85 -1.65 11.50
CA ALA A 105 2.19 -2.94 11.31
C ALA A 105 0.70 -2.80 11.41
N PHE A 106 0.04 -3.69 10.70
CA PHE A 106 -1.39 -3.85 10.77
C PHE A 106 -1.74 -5.33 10.73
N TYR A 107 -2.89 -5.65 11.28
CA TYR A 107 -3.47 -6.98 11.20
C TYR A 107 -4.94 -6.91 10.82
N PRO A 108 -5.51 -7.97 10.24
CA PRO A 108 -6.94 -8.02 9.95
C PRO A 108 -7.77 -7.94 11.23
N GLY A 109 -8.70 -6.99 11.28
CA GLY A 109 -9.70 -6.83 12.33
C GLY A 109 -11.13 -6.76 11.77
N PRO A 110 -12.16 -6.71 12.64
CA PRO A 110 -13.57 -6.71 12.22
C PRO A 110 -13.96 -5.55 11.31
N ALA A 111 -13.31 -4.40 11.47
CA ALA A 111 -13.55 -3.18 10.70
C ALA A 111 -12.57 -3.00 9.52
N GLY A 112 -11.78 -4.03 9.19
CA GLY A 112 -10.69 -3.94 8.23
C GLY A 112 -9.33 -3.94 8.92
N ALA A 113 -8.34 -3.32 8.30
CA ALA A 113 -6.98 -3.26 8.84
C ALA A 113 -6.91 -2.46 10.15
N THR A 114 -6.43 -3.10 11.21
CA THR A 114 -6.17 -2.46 12.50
C THR A 114 -4.68 -2.18 12.63
N GLU A 115 -4.31 -0.92 12.90
CA GLU A 115 -2.92 -0.54 13.18
C GLU A 115 -2.47 -1.11 14.53
N SER A 116 -1.29 -1.70 14.57
CA SER A 116 -0.63 -2.22 15.76
C SER A 116 0.49 -1.27 16.19
N GLU A 117 0.53 -0.95 17.48
CA GLU A 117 1.71 -0.34 18.10
C GLU A 117 2.76 -1.43 18.33
N LEU A 118 3.61 -1.67 17.33
CA LEU A 118 4.71 -2.61 17.49
C LEU A 118 5.71 -2.09 18.54
N PRO A 119 6.17 -2.96 19.46
CA PRO A 119 7.38 -2.70 20.21
C PRO A 119 8.55 -2.56 19.23
N LEU A 120 9.12 -1.35 19.12
CA LEU A 120 10.17 -1.01 18.14
C LEU A 120 11.35 -1.99 18.18
N GLU A 121 11.75 -2.43 19.38
CA GLU A 121 12.91 -3.30 19.60
C GLU A 121 12.72 -4.71 19.01
N ALA A 122 11.51 -5.27 19.11
CA ALA A 122 11.21 -6.62 18.63
C ALA A 122 11.31 -6.66 17.10
N TRP A 123 10.70 -5.70 16.41
CA TRP A 123 10.74 -5.63 14.95
C TRP A 123 12.14 -5.31 14.41
N ASP A 124 12.88 -4.40 15.03
CA ASP A 124 14.24 -4.07 14.59
C ASP A 124 15.18 -5.28 14.64
N SER A 125 14.97 -6.21 15.59
CA SER A 125 15.72 -7.46 15.64
C SER A 125 15.44 -8.38 14.44
N VAL A 126 14.18 -8.43 13.98
CA VAL A 126 13.78 -9.19 12.80
C VAL A 126 14.40 -8.58 11.54
N VAL A 127 14.38 -7.26 11.39
CA VAL A 127 15.01 -6.58 10.24
C VAL A 127 16.51 -6.84 10.19
N ARG A 128 17.21 -6.80 11.33
CA ARG A 128 18.66 -7.12 11.38
C ARG A 128 18.98 -8.54 10.94
N ALA A 129 18.11 -9.51 11.27
CA ALA A 129 18.26 -10.90 10.84
C ALA A 129 17.88 -11.14 9.37
N ASN A 130 17.18 -10.18 8.74
CA ASN A 130 16.64 -10.29 7.39
C ASN A 130 17.01 -9.07 6.52
N PRO A 131 18.30 -8.88 6.18
CA PRO A 131 18.76 -7.71 5.41
C PRO A 131 18.09 -7.59 4.02
N GLN A 132 17.62 -8.70 3.45
CA GLN A 132 16.87 -8.73 2.19
C GLN A 132 15.55 -7.93 2.23
N LEU A 133 15.01 -7.65 3.42
CA LEU A 133 13.84 -6.78 3.56
C LEU A 133 14.14 -5.32 3.18
N GLY A 134 15.42 -4.92 3.11
CA GLY A 134 15.85 -3.62 2.61
C GLY A 134 15.56 -3.39 1.12
N LEU A 135 15.15 -4.43 0.38
CA LEU A 135 14.69 -4.30 -1.01
C LEU A 135 13.31 -3.65 -1.14
N LEU A 136 12.54 -3.63 -0.05
CA LEU A 136 11.19 -3.05 -0.02
C LEU A 136 11.26 -1.53 -0.07
N GLN A 137 10.53 -0.96 -1.02
CA GLN A 137 10.35 0.48 -1.14
C GLN A 137 9.43 0.99 -0.02
N PRO A 138 9.88 1.98 0.79
CA PRO A 138 9.04 2.58 1.81
C PRO A 138 7.72 3.10 1.22
N ASP A 139 6.69 3.12 2.05
CA ASP A 139 5.33 3.64 1.78
C ASP A 139 4.51 2.94 0.69
N VAL A 140 5.12 2.19 -0.22
CA VAL A 140 4.42 1.54 -1.36
C VAL A 140 4.54 0.03 -1.40
N GLU A 141 5.50 -0.56 -0.68
CA GLU A 141 5.61 -2.01 -0.55
C GLU A 141 5.44 -2.45 0.90
N ALA A 142 4.61 -3.47 1.10
CA ALA A 142 4.36 -4.07 2.40
C ALA A 142 4.84 -5.52 2.43
N LEU A 143 5.45 -5.92 3.55
CA LEU A 143 5.77 -7.29 3.89
C LEU A 143 4.56 -7.95 4.55
N LEU A 144 4.10 -9.06 3.99
CA LEU A 144 3.07 -9.90 4.59
C LEU A 144 3.74 -11.08 5.31
N VAL A 145 3.51 -11.22 6.62
CA VAL A 145 4.05 -12.30 7.43
C VAL A 145 2.92 -13.07 8.09
N ARG A 146 2.94 -14.40 7.94
CA ARG A 146 2.05 -15.32 8.64
C ARG A 146 2.78 -15.88 9.86
N SER A 147 2.06 -16.10 10.96
CA SER A 147 2.63 -16.84 12.09
C SER A 147 3.12 -18.21 11.62
N PRO A 148 4.32 -18.66 12.03
CA PRO A 148 4.73 -20.03 11.77
C PRO A 148 3.65 -20.97 12.32
N GLU A 149 3.29 -22.01 11.57
CA GLU A 149 2.36 -23.01 12.07
C GLU A 149 2.95 -23.57 13.38
N ARG A 150 2.13 -23.61 14.44
CA ARG A 150 2.51 -24.29 15.68
C ARG A 150 2.58 -25.78 15.36
N GLY A 151 3.78 -26.26 14.99
CA GLY A 151 4.14 -27.67 15.03
C GLY A 151 4.32 -28.13 16.47
#